data_AF-A0A969N6X1-F1
#
_entry.id   AF-A0A969N6X1-F1
#
_cell.length_a   1.000
_cell.length_b   1.000
_cell.length_c   1.000
_cell.angle_alpha   90.00
_cell.angle_beta   90.00
_cell.angle_gamma   90.00
#
_symmetry.space_group_name_H-M   'P 1'
#
loop_
_entity.id
_entity.type
_entity.pdbx_description
1 polymer ?
#
loop_
_entity_poly.entity_id
_entity_poly.type
_entity_poly.pdbx_seq_one_letter_code
_entity_poly.pdbx_strand_id
1 'polypeptide(L)' 'MNSVPYSLIADIADQFNAVDCVWRESERSFTGFVAEVWFDELPSEFAIKWAEVVGYAVKVRRVDRGVARFAVSVPCVV' A
#
# COMPACT_ATOMS: atom_id res chain seq x y z
N MET A 1 2.15 -5.31 15.26
CA MET A 1 2.12 -5.11 13.79
C MET A 1 3.12 -6.08 13.21
N ASN A 2 2.70 -6.97 12.32
CA ASN A 2 3.63 -7.87 11.63
C ASN A 2 4.48 -7.04 10.67
N SER A 3 5.79 -7.24 10.69
CA SER A 3 6.72 -6.60 9.76
C SER A 3 6.53 -7.19 8.37
N VAL A 4 6.01 -6.40 7.42
CA VAL A 4 5.77 -6.85 6.05
C VAL A 4 6.91 -6.37 5.15
N PRO A 5 7.62 -7.26 4.43
CA PRO A 5 8.64 -6.86 3.47
C PRO A 5 8.04 -6.04 2.33
N TYR A 6 8.69 -4.95 1.92
CA TYR A 6 8.26 -4.14 0.77
C TYR A 6 8.08 -4.98 -0.50
N SER A 7 8.96 -5.96 -0.75
CA SER A 7 8.86 -6.86 -1.91
C SER A 7 7.51 -7.58 -1.97
N LEU A 8 7.03 -8.11 -0.86
CA LEU A 8 5.71 -8.77 -0.80
C LEU A 8 4.58 -7.79 -1.12
N ILE A 9 4.68 -6.53 -0.66
CA ILE A 9 3.69 -5.49 -0.95
C ILE A 9 3.68 -5.18 -2.44
N ALA A 10 4.86 -5.02 -3.05
CA ALA A 10 5.01 -4.76 -4.46
C ALA A 10 4.46 -5.92 -5.31
N ASP A 11 4.77 -7.17 -4.95
CA ASP A 11 4.27 -8.36 -5.66
C ASP A 11 2.74 -8.48 -5.61
N ILE A 12 2.13 -8.17 -4.46
CA ILE A 12 0.67 -8.15 -4.33
C ILE A 12 0.11 -6.97 -5.13
N ALA A 13 0.69 -5.78 -5.02
CA ALA A 13 0.23 -4.59 -5.75
C ALA A 13 0.24 -4.80 -7.27
N ASP A 14 1.27 -5.43 -7.81
CA ASP A 14 1.40 -5.76 -9.24
C ASP A 14 0.28 -6.69 -9.72
N GLN A 15 -0.08 -7.71 -8.93
CA GLN A 15 -1.20 -8.63 -9.24
C GLN A 15 -2.56 -7.90 -9.37
N PHE A 16 -2.71 -6.73 -8.74
CA PHE A 16 -3.94 -5.95 -8.74
C PHE A 16 -3.83 -4.67 -9.58
N ASN A 17 -2.92 -4.63 -10.55
CA ASN A 17 -2.73 -3.51 -11.48
C ASN A 17 -2.52 -2.16 -10.76
N ALA A 18 -1.72 -2.15 -9.70
CA ALA A 18 -1.26 -0.90 -9.11
C ALA A 18 -0.54 -0.06 -10.16
N VAL A 19 -0.84 1.24 -10.19
CA VAL A 19 -0.22 2.21 -11.10
C VAL A 19 1.25 2.40 -10.74
N ASP A 20 1.53 2.44 -9.44
CA ASP A 20 2.88 2.55 -8.91
C ASP A 20 2.93 2.03 -7.47
N CYS A 21 4.10 1.58 -7.04
CA CYS A 21 4.36 1.12 -5.68
C CYS A 21 5.78 1.51 -5.27
N VAL A 22 5.91 2.49 -4.38
CA VAL A 22 7.21 2.99 -3.91
C VAL A 22 7.28 2.96 -2.38
N TRP A 23 8.45 2.67 -1.82
CA TRP A 23 8.67 2.87 -0.40
C TRP A 23 9.32 4.23 -0.13
N ARG A 24 9.05 4.77 1.05
CA ARG A 24 9.72 5.96 1.57
C ARG A 24 9.91 5.85 3.07
N GLU A 25 10.92 6.55 3.58
CA GLU A 25 11.04 6.75 5.02
C GLU A 25 9.89 7.61 5.54
N SER A 26 9.36 7.27 6.71
CA SER A 26 8.27 7.98 7.35
C SER A 26 8.71 8.39 8.73
N GLU A 27 8.75 9.69 8.99
CA GLU A 27 9.07 10.20 10.33
C GLU A 27 7.82 10.43 11.19
N ARG A 28 6.63 10.43 10.58
CA ARG A 28 5.38 10.91 11.22
C ARG A 28 4.38 9.84 11.62
N SER A 29 4.29 8.75 10.86
CA SER A 29 3.17 7.80 11.02
C SER A 29 3.61 6.44 11.55
N PHE A 30 4.86 6.07 11.34
CA PHE A 30 5.48 4.82 11.74
C PHE A 30 6.96 5.10 11.87
N THR A 31 7.63 4.78 12.98
CA THR A 31 9.09 4.84 13.03
C THR A 31 9.64 3.78 12.07
N GLY A 32 10.02 4.17 10.85
CA GLY A 32 10.55 3.26 9.82
C GLY A 32 10.09 3.60 8.40
N PHE A 33 9.82 2.56 7.60
CA PHE A 33 9.46 2.69 6.18
C PHE A 33 7.97 2.46 5.93
N VAL A 34 7.47 3.10 4.88
CA VAL A 34 6.09 2.97 4.41
C VAL A 34 6.10 2.75 2.90
N ALA A 35 5.38 1.73 2.45
CA ALA A 35 5.03 1.53 1.05
C ALA A 35 3.79 2.36 0.70
N GLU A 36 3.88 3.17 -0.35
CA GLU A 36 2.78 3.90 -0.97
C GLU A 36 2.41 3.18 -2.27
N VAL A 37 1.22 2.56 -2.27
CA VAL A 37 0.66 1.85 -3.43
C VAL A 37 -0.43 2.71 -4.03
N TRP A 38 -0.41 2.91 -5.34
CA TRP A 38 -1.28 3.85 -6.05
C TRP A 38 -2.17 3.11 -7.05
N PHE A 39 -3.45 3.51 -7.13
CA PHE A 39 -4.44 2.90 -8.01
C PHE A 39 -5.28 3.96 -8.71
N ASP A 40 -5.66 3.69 -9.96
CA ASP A 40 -6.59 4.53 -10.73
C ASP A 40 -8.04 4.34 -10.30
N GLU A 41 -8.36 3.15 -9.81
CA GLU A 41 -9.69 2.75 -9.35
C GLU A 41 -9.65 2.37 -7.87
N LEU A 42 -10.84 2.25 -7.25
CA LEU A 42 -10.93 1.90 -5.84
C LEU A 42 -10.36 0.48 -5.62
N PRO A 43 -9.28 0.31 -4.82
CA PRO A 43 -8.57 -0.96 -4.69
C PRO A 43 -9.25 -1.90 -3.69
N SER A 44 -10.54 -2.19 -3.91
CA SER A 44 -11.36 -3.02 -3.02
C SER A 44 -10.82 -4.45 -2.91
N GLU A 45 -10.50 -5.07 -4.04
CA GLU A 45 -9.98 -6.45 -4.07
C GLU A 45 -8.60 -6.54 -3.43
N PHE A 46 -7.72 -5.58 -3.71
CA PHE A 46 -6.43 -5.47 -3.04
C PHE A 46 -6.60 -5.35 -1.53
N ALA A 47 -7.50 -4.49 -1.04
CA ALA A 47 -7.71 -4.31 0.39
C ALA A 47 -8.24 -5.58 1.07
N ILE A 48 -9.12 -6.33 0.41
CA ILE A 48 -9.61 -7.63 0.88
C ILE A 48 -8.46 -8.63 0.93
N LYS A 49 -7.73 -8.80 -0.18
CA LYS A 49 -6.66 -9.77 -0.28
C LYS A 49 -5.53 -9.48 0.70
N TRP A 50 -5.20 -8.20 0.86
CA TRP A 50 -4.26 -7.72 1.86
C TRP A 50 -4.67 -8.15 3.27
N ALA A 51 -5.94 -7.93 3.65
CA ALA A 51 -6.44 -8.30 4.96
C ALA A 51 -6.39 -9.82 5.19
N GLU A 52 -6.64 -10.64 4.15
CA GLU A 52 -6.49 -12.10 4.21
C GLU A 52 -5.05 -12.55 4.42
N VAL A 53 -4.10 -11.98 3.66
CA VAL A 53 -2.70 -12.42 3.67
C VAL A 53 -1.95 -11.91 4.90
N VAL A 54 -2.18 -10.66 5.28
CA VAL A 54 -1.39 -9.96 6.30
C VAL A 54 -2.11 -9.90 7.65
N GLY A 55 -3.44 -10.07 7.66
CA GLY A 55 -4.25 -10.15 8.87
C GLY A 55 -4.70 -8.80 9.44
N TYR A 56 -4.62 -7.71 8.67
CA TYR A 56 -5.17 -6.41 9.08
C TYR A 56 -5.61 -5.56 7.90
N ALA A 57 -6.59 -4.68 8.15
CA ALA A 57 -7.13 -3.77 7.14
C ALA A 57 -6.20 -2.58 6.86
N VAL A 58 -6.18 -2.13 5.61
CA VAL A 58 -5.44 -0.95 5.17
C VAL A 58 -6.37 0.23 4.92
N LYS A 59 -5.86 1.44 5.16
CA LYS A 59 -6.62 2.67 4.89
C LYS A 59 -6.35 3.12 3.46
N VAL A 60 -7.41 3.16 2.66
CA VAL A 60 -7.40 3.75 1.32
C VAL A 60 -7.68 5.25 1.45
N ARG A 61 -6.82 6.08 0.86
CA ARG A 61 -7.02 7.52 0.73
C ARG A 61 -7.32 7.87 -0.73
N ARG A 62 -8.31 8.73 -0.95
CA ARG A 62 -8.52 9.35 -2.26
C ARG A 62 -7.48 10.44 -2.46
N VAL A 63 -6.94 10.52 -3.68
CA VAL A 63 -5.96 11.52 -4.07
C VAL A 63 -6.61 12.42 -5.11
N ASP A 64 -6.74 13.71 -4.79
CA ASP A 64 -7.44 14.68 -5.64
C ASP A 64 -6.56 15.22 -6.79
N ARG A 65 -5.24 15.00 -6.74
CA ARG A 65 -4.26 15.44 -7.75
C ARG A 65 -3.17 14.39 -7.95
N GLY A 66 -2.95 13.99 -9.19
CA GLY A 66 -1.92 13.02 -9.56
C GLY A 66 -2.35 12.16 -10.73
N VAL A 67 -1.48 11.23 -11.13
CA VAL A 67 -1.78 10.21 -12.15
C VAL A 67 -2.78 9.16 -11.63
N ALA A 68 -2.73 8.84 -10.34
CA ALA A 68 -3.62 7.90 -9.68
C ALA A 68 -4.66 8.59 -8.80
N ARG A 69 -5.80 7.93 -8.59
CA ARG A 69 -6.96 8.47 -7.83
C ARG A 69 -7.03 7.97 -6.39
N PHE A 70 -6.37 6.86 -6.10
CA PHE A 70 -6.37 6.23 -4.79
C PHE A 70 -4.95 5.88 -4.39
N ALA A 71 -4.66 5.95 -3.11
CA ALA A 71 -3.41 5.50 -2.55
C ALA A 71 -3.64 4.73 -1.26
N VAL A 72 -2.73 3.80 -0.98
CA VAL A 72 -2.70 3.00 0.24
C VAL A 72 -1.31 3.13 0.82
N SER A 73 -1.25 3.47 2.10
CA SER A 73 0.02 3.62 2.83
C SER A 73 0.15 2.47 3.82
N VAL A 74 1.17 1.64 3.65
CA VAL A 74 1.38 0.41 4.40
C VAL A 74 2.74 0.43 5.08
N PRO A 75 2.83 0.23 6.41
CA PRO A 75 4.11 0.08 7.09
C PRO A 75 4.86 -1.14 6.55
N CYS A 76 6.14 -0.94 6.22
CA CYS A 76 6.96 -2.01 5.67
C CYS A 76 8.37 -2.03 6.26
N VAL A 77 9.05 -3.15 6.03
CA VAL A 77 10.50 -3.26 6.17
C VAL A 77 11.11 -3.37 4.78
N VAL A 78 12.25 -2.71 4.58
CA VAL A 78 13.01 -2.69 3.32
C VAL A 78 14.22 -3.61 3.47
#